data_AF-A0A367JQC1-F1
#
_entry.id   AF-A0A367JQC1-F1
#
_cell.length_a   1.000
_cell.length_b   1.000
_cell.length_c   1.000
_cell.angle_alpha   90.00
_cell.angle_beta   90.00
_cell.angle_gamma   90.00
#
_symmetry.space_group_name_H-M   'P 1'
#
loop_
_entity.id
_entity.type
_entity.pdbx_description
1 polymer ?
#
loop_
_entity_poly.entity_id
_entity_poly.type
_entity_poly.pdbx_seq_one_letter_code
_entity_poly.pdbx_strand_id
1 'polypeptide(L)'
;TTGNLIAKGIPVILYARQSEEVKASFENNSFVNAIQGDYKDIIPLKEGLKGHTRLFLLIADVYNMIPLKKTIAAWVYDAASIGVKHYESEQAIYHLPNCGAFVALRPDRFMSNIFLYDGLQSSNDIIFDTVDADKLQGRVSPNDIGAVATVALSEDIEKHGDLVYEHISDVATSTQRAAYLSRILVREIKYKQINSLEKYEIFMNIAHFNHPFAYCLSTALVSYDVRNPTITDVIHVLLRRKPETLEKYLEDNKHLFK
;
A
#
# COMPACT_ATOMS: atom_id res chain seq x y z
N THR A 1 20.57 10.65 17.86
CA THR A 1 19.67 9.49 17.74
C THR A 1 20.22 8.25 18.42
N THR A 2 21.41 7.77 18.06
CA THR A 2 22.02 6.55 18.62
C THR A 2 22.16 6.54 20.14
N GLY A 3 22.72 7.59 20.76
CA GLY A 3 22.85 7.68 22.22
C GLY A 3 21.52 7.59 22.98
N ASN A 4 20.42 8.10 22.39
CA ASN A 4 19.09 8.03 22.99
C ASN A 4 18.48 6.61 22.90
N LEU A 5 18.86 5.81 21.91
CA LEU A 5 18.43 4.41 21.79
C LEU A 5 19.19 3.53 22.78
N ILE A 6 20.50 3.75 22.91
CA ILE A 6 21.36 3.07 23.89
C ILE A 6 20.89 3.37 25.32
N ALA A 7 20.59 4.64 25.64
CA ALA A 7 20.08 5.03 26.96
C ALA A 7 18.74 4.36 27.33
N LYS A 8 18.02 3.83 26.34
CA LYS A 8 16.79 3.04 26.52
C LYS A 8 17.01 1.53 26.48
N GLY A 9 18.27 1.08 26.46
CA GLY A 9 18.64 -0.34 26.40
C GLY A 9 18.32 -1.02 25.06
N ILE A 10 18.18 -0.24 23.97
CA ILE A 10 17.88 -0.78 22.64
C ILE A 10 19.20 -1.02 21.89
N PRO A 11 19.54 -2.27 21.52
CA PRO A 11 20.70 -2.56 20.69
C PRO A 11 20.58 -1.92 19.31
N VAL A 12 21.69 -1.42 18.79
CA VAL A 12 21.77 -0.75 17.49
C VAL A 12 22.91 -1.33 16.66
N ILE A 13 22.67 -1.44 15.36
CA ILE A 13 23.71 -1.74 14.37
C ILE A 13 23.92 -0.49 13.52
N LEU A 14 25.17 -0.04 13.46
CA LEU A 14 25.58 1.14 12.71
C LEU A 14 26.31 0.72 11.44
N TYR A 15 25.88 1.25 10.30
CA TYR A 15 26.60 1.08 9.03
C TYR A 15 27.52 2.28 8.80
N ALA A 16 28.83 2.03 8.69
CA ALA A 16 29.82 3.09 8.57
C ALA A 16 31.07 2.66 7.79
N ARG A 17 31.78 3.64 7.21
CA ARG A 17 33.02 3.39 6.45
C ARG A 17 34.17 2.89 7.32
N GLN A 18 34.20 3.32 8.59
CA GLN A 18 35.23 2.97 9.57
C GLN A 18 34.53 2.42 10.83
N SER A 19 34.22 1.12 10.83
CA SER A 19 33.43 0.50 11.91
C SER A 19 34.11 0.55 13.27
N GLU A 20 35.44 0.46 13.30
CA GLU A 20 36.22 0.48 14.54
C GLU A 20 36.24 1.87 15.20
N GLU A 21 36.32 2.94 14.40
CA GLU A 21 36.22 4.32 14.92
C GLU A 21 34.83 4.61 15.49
N VAL A 22 33.79 4.05 14.87
CA VAL A 22 32.41 4.16 15.39
C VAL A 22 32.28 3.44 16.73
N LYS A 23 32.75 2.19 16.85
CA LYS A 23 32.72 1.46 18.13
C LYS A 23 33.51 2.19 19.22
N ALA A 24 34.69 2.71 18.91
CA ALA A 24 35.50 3.49 19.83
C ALA A 24 34.80 4.78 20.30
N SER A 25 34.07 5.46 19.39
CA SER A 25 33.30 6.67 19.70
C SER A 25 32.12 6.42 20.67
N PHE A 26 31.72 5.17 20.83
CA PHE A 26 30.74 4.72 21.81
C PHE A 26 31.38 3.88 22.93
N GLU A 27 32.68 4.06 23.19
CA GLU A 27 33.42 3.40 24.28
C GLU A 27 33.30 1.86 24.25
N ASN A 28 33.17 1.27 23.06
CA ASN A 28 32.93 -0.16 22.87
C ASN A 28 31.69 -0.70 23.62
N ASN A 29 30.64 0.14 23.73
CA ASN A 29 29.38 -0.24 24.35
C ASN A 29 28.77 -1.49 23.67
N SER A 30 28.43 -2.51 24.47
CA SER A 30 27.91 -3.79 23.99
C SER A 30 26.56 -3.71 23.27
N PHE A 31 25.81 -2.61 23.43
CA PHE A 31 24.58 -2.34 22.67
C PHE A 31 24.87 -1.78 21.27
N VAL A 32 26.12 -1.45 20.94
CA VAL A 32 26.52 -0.94 19.63
C VAL A 32 27.30 -2.00 18.87
N ASN A 33 26.73 -2.46 17.77
CA ASN A 33 27.48 -3.18 16.76
C ASN A 33 27.70 -2.27 15.54
N ALA A 34 28.75 -2.55 14.76
CA ALA A 34 29.05 -1.79 13.55
C ALA A 34 29.36 -2.73 12.39
N ILE A 35 28.75 -2.44 11.25
CA ILE A 35 29.01 -3.10 9.96
C ILE A 35 29.79 -2.10 9.11
N GLN A 36 30.94 -2.54 8.60
CA GLN A 36 31.73 -1.73 7.71
C GLN A 36 31.15 -1.73 6.30
N GLY A 37 31.06 -0.56 5.67
CA GLY A 37 30.72 -0.44 4.26
C GLY A 37 30.67 1.01 3.76
N ASP A 38 30.42 1.17 2.47
CA ASP A 38 30.34 2.45 1.77
C ASP A 38 29.16 2.47 0.80
N TYR A 39 28.51 3.61 0.57
CA TYR A 39 27.39 3.70 -0.37
C TYR A 39 27.76 3.45 -1.85
N LYS A 40 29.05 3.38 -2.19
CA LYS A 40 29.53 2.88 -3.49
C LYS A 40 29.45 1.36 -3.62
N ASP A 41 29.43 0.65 -2.50
CA ASP A 41 29.21 -0.79 -2.42
C ASP A 41 28.18 -1.10 -1.32
N ILE A 42 26.92 -1.15 -1.75
CA ILE A 42 25.76 -1.28 -0.89
C ILE A 42 25.42 -2.74 -0.51
N ILE A 43 26.23 -3.72 -0.93
CA ILE A 43 26.01 -5.14 -0.61
C ILE A 43 26.11 -5.42 0.90
N PRO A 44 27.12 -4.91 1.65
CA PRO A 44 27.21 -5.13 3.09
C PRO A 44 26.04 -4.49 3.85
N LEU A 45 25.47 -3.39 3.33
CA LEU A 45 24.27 -2.79 3.92
C LEU A 45 23.07 -3.73 3.75
N LYS A 46 22.89 -4.32 2.56
CA LYS A 46 21.80 -5.28 2.31
C LYS A 46 21.85 -6.48 3.26
N GLU A 47 23.05 -7.03 3.49
CA GLU A 47 23.24 -8.12 4.46
C GLU A 47 22.99 -7.66 5.90
N GLY A 48 23.48 -6.47 6.25
CA GLY A 48 23.29 -5.86 7.57
C GLY A 48 21.84 -5.46 7.91
N LEU A 49 20.94 -5.46 6.93
CA LEU A 49 19.51 -5.24 7.14
C LEU A 49 18.77 -6.51 7.55
N LYS A 50 19.33 -7.71 7.32
CA LYS A 50 18.65 -8.98 7.61
C LYS A 50 18.37 -9.11 9.12
N GLY A 51 17.13 -9.42 9.46
CA GLY A 51 16.68 -9.57 10.85
C GLY A 51 16.36 -8.25 11.58
N HIS A 52 16.54 -7.09 10.95
CA HIS A 52 16.17 -5.79 11.51
C HIS A 52 14.78 -5.35 11.06
N THR A 53 14.00 -4.78 11.98
CA THR A 53 12.62 -4.32 11.72
C THR A 53 12.48 -2.81 11.59
N ARG A 54 13.57 -2.05 11.78
CA ARG A 54 13.58 -0.58 11.80
C ARG A 54 14.91 -0.06 11.25
N LEU A 55 14.86 0.94 10.36
CA LEU A 55 16.04 1.60 9.80
C LEU A 55 15.98 3.11 10.05
N PHE A 56 17.09 3.70 10.49
CA PHE A 56 17.34 5.13 10.44
C PHE A 56 18.35 5.41 9.33
N LEU A 57 17.93 6.06 8.24
CA LEU A 57 18.74 6.27 7.04
C LEU A 57 19.16 7.73 6.87
N LEU A 58 20.46 7.99 6.91
CA LEU A 58 21.07 9.30 6.65
C LEU A 58 22.12 9.16 5.53
N ILE A 59 21.90 9.82 4.39
CA ILE A 59 22.82 9.81 3.24
C ILE A 59 23.26 11.24 2.96
N ALA A 60 24.57 11.48 2.94
CA ALA A 60 25.17 12.80 2.70
C ALA A 60 25.67 13.00 1.25
N ASP A 61 25.74 11.94 0.44
CA ASP A 61 26.07 12.03 -0.98
C ASP A 61 24.88 12.62 -1.74
N VAL A 62 24.90 13.94 -1.97
CA VAL A 62 23.80 14.69 -2.58
C VAL A 62 23.52 14.25 -4.02
N TYR A 63 24.54 13.82 -4.77
CA TYR A 63 24.41 13.44 -6.18
C TYR A 63 23.75 12.07 -6.33
N ASN A 64 24.11 11.12 -5.48
CA ASN A 64 23.56 9.76 -5.52
C ASN A 64 22.44 9.53 -4.49
N MET A 65 22.05 10.55 -3.72
CA MET A 65 21.09 10.42 -2.62
C MET A 65 19.78 9.78 -3.06
N ILE A 66 19.24 10.25 -4.18
CA ILE A 66 17.93 9.80 -4.68
C ILE A 66 17.97 8.33 -5.10
N PRO A 67 18.86 7.88 -6.00
CA PRO A 67 18.92 6.47 -6.36
C PRO A 67 19.27 5.57 -5.17
N LEU A 68 20.19 5.97 -4.28
CA LEU A 68 20.55 5.18 -3.10
C LEU A 68 19.38 5.04 -2.12
N LYS A 69 18.67 6.13 -1.81
CA LYS A 69 17.49 6.05 -0.94
C LYS A 69 16.39 5.22 -1.57
N LYS A 70 16.20 5.25 -2.89
CA LYS A 70 15.23 4.39 -3.58
C LYS A 70 15.61 2.92 -3.48
N THR A 71 16.85 2.55 -3.74
CA THR A 71 17.32 1.17 -3.68
C THR A 71 17.29 0.62 -2.25
N ILE A 72 17.77 1.40 -1.27
CA ILE A 72 17.73 1.01 0.15
C ILE A 72 16.28 0.97 0.65
N ALA A 73 15.44 1.93 0.24
CA ALA A 73 14.01 1.85 0.54
C ALA A 73 13.34 0.68 -0.18
N ALA A 74 13.73 0.24 -1.37
CA ALA A 74 13.18 -1.00 -1.93
C ALA A 74 13.55 -2.22 -1.06
N TRP A 75 14.75 -2.24 -0.47
CA TRP A 75 15.16 -3.32 0.44
C TRP A 75 14.53 -3.25 1.83
N VAL A 76 14.17 -2.06 2.27
CA VAL A 76 13.65 -1.78 3.64
C VAL A 76 12.14 -1.61 3.65
N TYR A 77 11.59 -1.14 2.53
CA TYR A 77 10.26 -0.61 2.27
C TYR A 77 9.76 -0.99 0.86
N ASP A 78 10.10 -2.17 0.33
CA ASP A 78 9.12 -2.80 -0.58
C ASP A 78 7.73 -2.69 0.09
N ALA A 79 6.73 -2.29 -0.68
CA ALA A 79 5.68 -1.38 -0.21
C ALA A 79 4.86 -1.91 0.97
N ALA A 80 4.74 -1.14 2.06
CA ALA A 80 3.76 -1.30 3.15
C ALA A 80 3.01 -2.64 3.21
N SER A 81 3.41 -3.56 4.10
CA SER A 81 2.94 -4.95 4.34
C SER A 81 2.12 -5.62 3.23
N ILE A 82 0.97 -5.06 2.87
CA ILE A 82 0.18 -5.40 1.68
C ILE A 82 1.04 -5.41 0.41
N GLY A 83 1.74 -4.34 0.05
CA GLY A 83 2.52 -4.27 -1.20
C GLY A 83 3.68 -5.28 -1.27
N VAL A 84 4.44 -5.44 -0.17
CA VAL A 84 5.50 -6.46 -0.01
C VAL A 84 4.92 -7.83 -0.26
N LYS A 85 3.82 -8.16 0.42
CA LYS A 85 3.23 -9.49 0.32
C LYS A 85 2.81 -9.82 -1.10
N HIS A 86 2.27 -8.84 -1.84
CA HIS A 86 1.94 -9.06 -3.26
C HIS A 86 3.21 -9.21 -4.09
N TYR A 87 4.20 -8.32 -3.94
CA TYR A 87 5.46 -8.41 -4.68
C TYR A 87 6.21 -9.72 -4.43
N GLU A 88 6.40 -10.12 -3.17
CA GLU A 88 7.06 -11.37 -2.80
C GLU A 88 6.30 -12.59 -3.34
N SER A 89 4.96 -12.55 -3.32
CA SER A 89 4.13 -13.63 -3.87
C SER A 89 4.29 -13.74 -5.39
N GLU A 90 4.25 -12.62 -6.11
CA GLU A 90 4.48 -12.60 -7.56
C GLU A 90 5.90 -13.09 -7.90
N GLN A 91 6.92 -12.59 -7.19
CA GLN A 91 8.30 -13.05 -7.38
C GLN A 91 8.43 -14.56 -7.12
N ALA A 92 7.80 -15.08 -6.07
CA ALA A 92 7.83 -16.52 -5.78
C ALA A 92 7.25 -17.34 -6.94
N ILE A 93 6.17 -16.86 -7.58
CA ILE A 93 5.56 -17.54 -8.74
C ILE A 93 6.51 -17.51 -9.94
N TYR A 94 7.11 -16.36 -10.27
CA TYR A 94 8.04 -16.24 -11.39
C TYR A 94 9.29 -17.15 -11.25
N HIS A 95 9.68 -17.49 -10.02
CA HIS A 95 10.82 -18.37 -9.77
C HIS A 95 10.46 -19.87 -9.71
N LEU A 96 9.19 -20.26 -9.87
CA LEU A 96 8.81 -21.67 -9.92
C LEU A 96 9.33 -22.31 -11.22
N PRO A 97 9.98 -23.49 -11.15
CA PRO A 97 10.36 -24.20 -12.35
C PRO A 97 9.10 -24.63 -13.12
N ASN A 98 9.07 -24.36 -14.43
CA ASN A 98 7.94 -24.67 -15.32
C ASN A 98 6.63 -23.96 -14.93
N CYS A 99 6.68 -22.71 -14.46
CA CYS A 99 5.49 -21.94 -14.09
C CYS A 99 4.54 -21.64 -15.27
N GLY A 100 4.98 -21.82 -16.51
CA GLY A 100 4.20 -21.47 -17.69
C GLY A 100 4.12 -19.94 -17.80
N ALA A 101 2.91 -19.42 -17.93
CA ALA A 101 2.65 -17.99 -17.97
C ALA A 101 1.87 -17.56 -16.72
N PHE A 102 2.20 -16.38 -16.20
CA PHE A 102 1.55 -15.82 -15.01
C PHE A 102 0.98 -14.42 -15.29
N VAL A 103 -0.35 -14.33 -15.27
CA VAL A 103 -1.05 -13.05 -15.41
C VAL A 103 -1.35 -12.47 -14.02
N ALA A 104 -0.85 -11.27 -13.75
CA ALA A 104 -1.13 -10.56 -12.51
C ALA A 104 -2.26 -9.53 -12.70
N LEU A 105 -3.29 -9.59 -11.86
CA LEU A 105 -4.27 -8.50 -11.72
C LEU A 105 -3.87 -7.63 -10.53
N ARG A 106 -3.66 -6.34 -10.77
CA ARG A 106 -3.25 -5.36 -9.75
C ARG A 106 -4.36 -4.30 -9.56
N PRO A 107 -5.41 -4.64 -8.79
CA PRO A 107 -6.49 -3.72 -8.48
C PRO A 107 -6.07 -2.61 -7.50
N ASP A 108 -6.65 -1.43 -7.67
CA ASP A 108 -6.67 -0.40 -6.61
C ASP A 108 -7.76 -0.75 -5.55
N ARG A 109 -8.23 0.22 -4.77
CA ARG A 109 -9.22 0.04 -3.71
C ARG A 109 -10.51 -0.58 -4.23
N PHE A 110 -10.98 -1.63 -3.57
CA PHE A 110 -12.24 -2.26 -3.97
C PHE A 110 -13.42 -1.35 -3.63
N MET A 111 -14.44 -1.33 -4.49
CA MET A 111 -15.72 -0.69 -4.18
C MET A 111 -16.41 -1.38 -2.98
N SER A 112 -16.27 -2.69 -2.85
CA SER A 112 -16.84 -3.47 -1.72
C SER A 112 -16.30 -3.07 -0.35
N ASN A 113 -15.10 -2.47 -0.29
CA ASN A 113 -14.51 -1.98 0.96
C ASN A 113 -15.38 -0.90 1.63
N ILE A 114 -16.25 -0.21 0.89
CA ILE A 114 -17.17 0.80 1.42
C ILE A 114 -18.14 0.18 2.45
N PHE A 115 -18.65 -1.02 2.21
CA PHE A 115 -19.58 -1.67 3.14
C PHE A 115 -18.92 -2.05 4.47
N LEU A 116 -17.60 -2.24 4.47
CA LEU A 116 -16.85 -2.62 5.66
C LEU A 116 -16.27 -1.41 6.41
N TYR A 117 -15.74 -0.42 5.70
CA TYR A 117 -14.94 0.66 6.31
C TYR A 117 -15.68 1.98 6.47
N ASP A 118 -16.67 2.27 5.62
CA ASP A 118 -17.38 3.55 5.73
C ASP A 118 -18.42 3.52 6.87
N GLY A 119 -18.70 2.34 7.43
CA GLY A 119 -19.22 2.19 8.79
C GLY A 119 -20.52 2.94 9.09
N LEU A 120 -21.37 3.19 8.08
CA LEU A 120 -22.56 4.05 8.17
C LEU A 120 -23.49 3.70 9.35
N GLN A 121 -23.51 2.44 9.79
CA GLN A 121 -24.27 1.95 10.95
C GLN A 121 -23.71 2.41 12.29
N SER A 122 -22.40 2.59 12.37
CA SER A 122 -21.66 2.96 13.58
C SER A 122 -21.27 4.43 13.65
N SER A 123 -21.34 5.13 12.51
CA SER A 123 -20.79 6.48 12.34
C SER A 123 -21.84 7.59 12.24
N ASN A 124 -23.12 7.30 12.52
CA ASN A 124 -24.22 8.26 12.44
C ASN A 124 -24.23 9.02 11.10
N ASP A 125 -24.25 8.28 9.98
CA ASP A 125 -24.29 8.83 8.62
C ASP A 125 -23.07 9.68 8.22
N ILE A 126 -21.92 9.42 8.83
CA ILE A 126 -20.63 10.05 8.48
C ILE A 126 -19.68 9.02 7.88
N ILE A 127 -19.23 9.26 6.65
CA ILE A 127 -18.09 8.55 6.07
C ILE A 127 -16.80 9.34 6.33
N PHE A 128 -15.68 8.65 6.50
CA PHE A 128 -14.41 9.30 6.83
C PHE A 128 -13.23 8.78 6.00
N ASP A 129 -12.22 9.63 5.81
CA ASP A 129 -10.93 9.27 5.23
C ASP A 129 -9.87 10.32 5.63
N THR A 130 -8.60 10.04 5.37
CA THR A 130 -7.49 10.99 5.58
C THR A 130 -7.23 11.93 4.41
N VAL A 131 -7.97 11.72 3.32
CA VAL A 131 -7.78 12.37 2.03
C VAL A 131 -8.66 13.62 1.91
N ASP A 132 -8.16 14.72 1.36
CA ASP A 132 -8.96 15.93 1.14
C ASP A 132 -10.28 15.63 0.39
N ALA A 133 -11.35 16.33 0.74
CA ALA A 133 -12.71 16.03 0.29
C ALA A 133 -12.86 15.94 -1.24
N ASP A 134 -12.13 16.80 -1.96
CA ASP A 134 -12.16 16.95 -3.41
C ASP A 134 -11.04 16.19 -4.14
N LYS A 135 -10.21 15.45 -3.41
CA LYS A 135 -9.14 14.66 -4.04
C LYS A 135 -9.71 13.37 -4.62
N LEU A 136 -9.40 13.14 -5.89
CA LEU A 136 -9.81 11.95 -6.63
C LEU A 136 -9.15 10.69 -6.06
N GLN A 137 -9.94 9.62 -6.00
CA GLN A 137 -9.50 8.31 -5.52
C GLN A 137 -10.00 7.25 -6.50
N GLY A 138 -9.07 6.44 -7.01
CA GLY A 138 -9.38 5.29 -7.86
C GLY A 138 -10.03 4.17 -7.05
N ARG A 139 -11.02 3.51 -7.66
CA ARG A 139 -11.65 2.32 -7.12
C ARG A 139 -11.97 1.33 -8.22
N VAL A 140 -11.98 0.05 -7.88
CA VAL A 140 -12.31 -1.03 -8.81
C VAL A 140 -13.51 -1.83 -8.33
N SER A 141 -14.40 -2.16 -9.27
CA SER A 141 -15.49 -3.08 -9.01
C SER A 141 -14.97 -4.53 -8.93
N PRO A 142 -15.37 -5.30 -7.90
CA PRO A 142 -15.13 -6.74 -7.88
C PRO A 142 -15.69 -7.48 -9.11
N ASN A 143 -16.79 -6.98 -9.70
CA ASN A 143 -17.37 -7.55 -10.92
C ASN A 143 -16.43 -7.36 -12.12
N ASP A 144 -15.79 -6.19 -12.22
CA ASP A 144 -14.82 -5.89 -13.27
C ASP A 144 -13.54 -6.71 -13.13
N ILE A 145 -13.06 -6.92 -11.88
CA ILE A 145 -11.94 -7.85 -11.61
C ILE A 145 -12.29 -9.26 -12.08
N GLY A 146 -13.45 -9.78 -11.66
CA GLY A 146 -13.89 -11.13 -12.03
C GLY A 146 -14.06 -11.30 -13.54
N ALA A 147 -14.55 -10.28 -14.24
CA ALA A 147 -14.72 -10.32 -15.69
C ALA A 147 -13.38 -10.33 -16.44
N VAL A 148 -12.39 -9.54 -16.01
CA VAL A 148 -11.04 -9.59 -16.61
C VAL A 148 -10.34 -10.91 -16.30
N ALA A 149 -10.44 -11.40 -15.07
CA ALA A 149 -9.92 -12.72 -14.71
C ALA A 149 -10.52 -13.81 -15.61
N THR A 150 -11.83 -13.75 -15.87
CA THR A 150 -12.52 -14.68 -16.78
C THR A 150 -11.94 -14.62 -18.19
N VAL A 151 -11.69 -13.43 -18.73
CA VAL A 151 -11.05 -13.28 -20.05
C VAL A 151 -9.67 -13.92 -20.06
N ALA A 152 -8.80 -13.56 -19.11
CA ALA A 152 -7.43 -14.10 -19.02
C ALA A 152 -7.39 -15.62 -18.87
N LEU A 153 -8.39 -16.22 -18.21
CA LEU A 153 -8.51 -17.67 -18.04
C LEU A 153 -9.14 -18.40 -19.24
N SER A 154 -9.86 -17.69 -20.11
CA SER A 154 -10.66 -18.29 -21.19
C SER A 154 -10.03 -18.16 -22.58
N GLU A 155 -9.14 -17.17 -22.76
CA GLU A 155 -8.43 -16.95 -24.01
C GLU A 155 -7.11 -17.74 -24.05
N ASP A 156 -6.48 -17.74 -25.22
CA ASP A 156 -5.15 -18.34 -25.38
C ASP A 156 -4.14 -17.66 -24.44
N ILE A 157 -3.45 -18.45 -23.63
CA ILE A 157 -2.50 -17.94 -22.65
C ILE A 157 -1.33 -17.21 -23.32
N GLU A 158 -0.95 -17.56 -24.56
CA GLU A 158 0.08 -16.84 -25.32
C GLU A 158 -0.30 -15.39 -25.61
N LYS A 159 -1.61 -15.08 -25.67
CA LYS A 159 -2.11 -13.70 -25.81
C LYS A 159 -1.80 -12.87 -24.57
N HIS A 160 -1.84 -13.48 -23.40
CA HIS A 160 -1.66 -12.78 -22.12
C HIS A 160 -0.24 -12.89 -21.58
N GLY A 161 0.47 -13.98 -21.83
CA GLY A 161 1.83 -14.23 -21.33
C GLY A 161 1.96 -13.88 -19.85
N ASP A 162 3.00 -13.12 -19.52
CA ASP A 162 3.28 -12.61 -18.18
C ASP A 162 2.76 -11.17 -17.96
N LEU A 163 1.62 -10.81 -18.58
CA LEU A 163 1.08 -9.46 -18.48
C LEU A 163 0.58 -9.12 -17.08
N VAL A 164 0.74 -7.84 -16.75
CA VAL A 164 0.20 -7.22 -15.54
C VAL A 164 -0.91 -6.26 -15.93
N TYR A 165 -2.12 -6.50 -15.41
CA TYR A 165 -3.27 -5.64 -15.63
C TYR A 165 -3.57 -4.78 -14.40
N GLU A 166 -3.29 -3.48 -14.50
CA GLU A 166 -3.68 -2.49 -13.49
C GLU A 166 -5.17 -2.15 -13.60
N HIS A 167 -5.85 -2.02 -12.46
CA HIS A 167 -7.31 -2.06 -12.40
C HIS A 167 -7.90 -0.91 -11.58
N ILE A 168 -8.49 0.06 -12.28
CA ILE A 168 -9.36 1.11 -11.72
C ILE A 168 -10.61 1.22 -12.60
N SER A 169 -11.77 0.92 -12.03
CA SER A 169 -13.06 1.00 -12.73
C SER A 169 -13.63 2.41 -12.75
N ASP A 170 -13.47 3.15 -11.65
CA ASP A 170 -14.03 4.49 -11.52
C ASP A 170 -13.19 5.34 -10.58
N VAL A 171 -13.38 6.65 -10.68
CA VAL A 171 -12.68 7.66 -9.87
C VAL A 171 -13.71 8.58 -9.24
N ALA A 172 -13.62 8.77 -7.93
CA ALA A 172 -14.55 9.64 -7.21
C ALA A 172 -13.83 10.37 -6.08
N THR A 173 -14.29 11.58 -5.80
CA THR A 173 -13.90 12.31 -4.59
C THR A 173 -14.68 11.80 -3.38
N SER A 174 -14.21 12.14 -2.17
CA SER A 174 -14.97 11.82 -0.95
C SER A 174 -16.32 12.52 -0.93
N THR A 175 -16.41 13.76 -1.43
CA THR A 175 -17.66 14.51 -1.58
C THR A 175 -18.62 13.85 -2.56
N GLN A 176 -18.13 13.38 -3.72
CA GLN A 176 -18.95 12.65 -4.70
C GLN A 176 -19.49 11.35 -4.10
N ARG A 177 -18.64 10.59 -3.41
CA ARG A 177 -19.05 9.35 -2.72
C ARG A 177 -20.14 9.61 -1.67
N ALA A 178 -20.02 10.65 -0.85
CA ALA A 178 -21.05 11.04 0.11
C ALA A 178 -22.37 11.42 -0.60
N ALA A 179 -22.29 12.13 -1.72
CA ALA A 179 -23.45 12.49 -2.53
C ALA A 179 -24.14 11.27 -3.17
N TYR A 180 -23.36 10.29 -3.66
CA TYR A 180 -23.89 9.02 -4.19
C TYR A 180 -24.66 8.28 -3.11
N LEU A 181 -24.03 8.05 -1.95
CA LEU A 181 -24.66 7.38 -0.82
C LEU A 181 -25.91 8.12 -0.33
N SER A 182 -25.89 9.45 -0.30
CA SER A 182 -27.05 10.24 0.13
C SER A 182 -28.26 10.04 -0.78
N ARG A 183 -28.04 10.00 -2.10
CA ARG A 183 -29.11 9.73 -3.08
C ARG A 183 -29.63 8.30 -2.97
N ILE A 184 -28.72 7.33 -2.91
CA ILE A 184 -29.04 5.88 -2.90
C ILE A 184 -29.81 5.49 -1.63
N LEU A 185 -29.40 6.04 -0.48
CA LEU A 185 -29.97 5.73 0.83
C LEU A 185 -31.09 6.69 1.27
N VAL A 186 -31.38 7.70 0.45
CA VAL A 186 -32.44 8.70 0.68
C VAL A 186 -32.32 9.36 2.07
N ARG A 187 -31.08 9.67 2.48
CA ARG A 187 -30.76 10.39 3.73
C ARG A 187 -29.45 11.13 3.60
N GLU A 188 -29.22 12.14 4.44
CA GLU A 188 -28.00 12.95 4.36
C GLU A 188 -26.79 12.14 4.87
N ILE A 189 -25.82 11.87 3.99
CA ILE A 189 -24.53 11.27 4.35
C ILE A 189 -23.44 12.34 4.22
N LYS A 190 -22.64 12.52 5.28
CA LYS A 190 -21.57 13.54 5.32
C LYS A 190 -20.20 12.91 5.19
N TYR A 191 -19.26 13.66 4.61
CA TYR A 191 -17.85 13.33 4.67
C TYR A 191 -17.16 14.09 5.80
N LYS A 192 -16.36 13.38 6.61
CA LYS A 192 -15.45 13.97 7.60
C LYS A 192 -14.02 13.59 7.26
N GLN A 193 -13.18 14.59 7.00
CA GLN A 193 -11.75 14.39 6.97
C GLN A 193 -11.23 14.17 8.40
N ILE A 194 -10.46 13.12 8.59
CA ILE A 194 -9.80 12.79 9.87
C ILE A 194 -8.30 12.66 9.65
N ASN A 195 -7.50 12.76 10.72
CA ASN A 195 -6.07 12.54 10.59
C ASN A 195 -5.71 11.03 10.63
N SER A 196 -4.46 10.71 10.30
CA SER A 196 -4.00 9.31 10.23
C SER A 196 -3.99 8.58 11.57
N LEU A 197 -3.83 9.30 12.69
CA LEU A 197 -3.90 8.71 14.03
C LEU A 197 -5.33 8.33 14.38
N GLU A 198 -6.30 9.22 14.13
CA GLU A 198 -7.72 8.94 14.31
C GLU A 198 -8.15 7.71 13.50
N LYS A 199 -7.76 7.63 12.21
CA LYS A 199 -8.09 6.48 11.35
C LYS A 199 -7.46 5.18 11.86
N TYR A 200 -6.23 5.26 12.35
CA TYR A 200 -5.51 4.12 12.93
C TYR A 200 -6.21 3.59 14.19
N GLU A 201 -6.61 4.49 15.10
CA GLU A 201 -7.32 4.13 16.33
C GLU A 201 -8.69 3.51 16.02
N ILE A 202 -9.42 4.06 15.04
CA ILE A 202 -10.68 3.46 14.57
C ILE A 202 -10.45 2.02 14.10
N PHE A 203 -9.46 1.78 13.23
CA PHE A 203 -9.19 0.42 12.74
C PHE A 203 -8.71 -0.51 13.84
N MET A 204 -7.84 -0.07 14.75
CA MET A 204 -7.40 -0.91 15.87
C MET A 204 -8.53 -1.33 16.81
N ASN A 205 -9.64 -0.57 16.86
CA ASN A 205 -10.83 -0.92 17.64
C ASN A 205 -11.79 -1.87 16.91
N ILE A 206 -11.57 -2.16 15.62
CA ILE A 206 -12.31 -3.19 14.89
C ILE A 206 -11.62 -4.53 15.15
N ALA A 207 -12.35 -5.50 15.72
CA ALA A 207 -11.84 -6.76 16.30
C ALA A 207 -10.95 -7.66 15.42
N HIS A 208 -10.76 -7.33 14.13
CA HIS A 208 -10.01 -8.12 13.15
C HIS A 208 -8.77 -7.42 12.59
N PHE A 209 -8.50 -6.17 12.96
CA PHE A 209 -7.34 -5.45 12.46
C PHE A 209 -6.14 -5.57 13.41
N ASN A 210 -5.00 -5.97 12.86
CA ASN A 210 -3.71 -5.89 13.55
C ASN A 210 -2.97 -4.61 13.14
N HIS A 211 -1.93 -4.26 13.91
CA HIS A 211 -1.15 -3.05 13.71
C HIS A 211 -0.66 -2.84 12.26
N PRO A 212 -0.03 -3.84 11.58
CA PRO A 212 0.40 -3.69 10.19
C PRO A 212 -0.73 -3.25 9.24
N PHE A 213 -1.90 -3.89 9.33
CA PHE A 213 -3.03 -3.55 8.45
C PHE A 213 -3.62 -2.18 8.80
N ALA A 214 -3.84 -1.89 10.09
CA ALA A 214 -4.36 -0.60 10.54
C ALA A 214 -3.43 0.56 10.13
N TYR A 215 -2.11 0.39 10.26
CA TYR A 215 -1.13 1.37 9.82
C TYR A 215 -1.18 1.60 8.30
N CYS A 216 -1.23 0.52 7.51
CA CYS A 216 -1.27 0.62 6.05
C CYS A 216 -2.52 1.36 5.56
N LEU A 217 -3.70 1.01 6.07
CA LEU A 217 -4.95 1.64 5.63
C LEU A 217 -5.13 3.09 6.12
N SER A 218 -4.36 3.49 7.14
CA SER A 218 -4.42 4.84 7.72
C SER A 218 -3.47 5.84 7.05
N THR A 219 -2.53 5.37 6.24
CA THR A 219 -1.53 6.22 5.57
C THR A 219 -1.87 6.39 4.08
N ALA A 220 -1.95 7.64 3.62
CA ALA A 220 -2.45 7.96 2.28
C ALA A 220 -1.57 7.38 1.15
N LEU A 221 -0.25 7.40 1.31
CA LEU A 221 0.72 6.92 0.31
C LEU A 221 0.71 5.40 0.11
N VAL A 222 0.11 4.67 1.06
CA VAL A 222 0.06 3.21 1.08
C VAL A 222 -1.29 2.68 0.57
N SER A 223 -2.33 3.50 0.70
CA SER A 223 -3.70 3.01 0.59
C SER A 223 -4.34 3.19 -0.79
N TYR A 224 -3.75 3.98 -1.70
CA TYR A 224 -4.16 4.12 -3.11
C TYR A 224 -3.10 4.86 -3.93
N ASP A 225 -3.19 4.83 -5.27
CA ASP A 225 -2.36 5.68 -6.11
C ASP A 225 -2.79 7.15 -6.02
N VAL A 226 -2.10 7.89 -5.16
CA VAL A 226 -2.28 9.34 -4.98
C VAL A 226 -1.81 10.19 -6.15
N ARG A 227 -1.04 9.63 -7.10
CA ARG A 227 -0.42 10.37 -8.21
C ARG A 227 -1.27 10.28 -9.47
N ASN A 228 -1.82 9.11 -9.78
CA ASN A 228 -2.60 8.88 -10.99
C ASN A 228 -3.88 8.07 -10.73
N PRO A 229 -4.88 8.61 -10.01
CA PRO A 229 -6.17 7.95 -9.87
C PRO A 229 -6.95 8.10 -11.19
N THR A 230 -6.57 7.35 -12.22
CA THR A 230 -7.21 7.35 -13.53
C THR A 230 -7.87 6.00 -13.78
N ILE A 231 -9.06 6.02 -14.38
CA ILE A 231 -9.72 4.81 -14.87
C ILE A 231 -8.77 4.09 -15.83
N THR A 232 -8.50 2.81 -15.60
CA THR A 232 -7.58 2.05 -16.45
C THR A 232 -8.32 1.49 -17.67
N ASP A 233 -7.61 1.42 -18.80
CA ASP A 233 -8.21 1.01 -20.08
C ASP A 233 -8.46 -0.50 -20.19
N VAL A 234 -8.00 -1.30 -19.22
CA VAL A 234 -8.09 -2.77 -19.24
C VAL A 234 -9.52 -3.26 -19.48
N ILE A 235 -10.53 -2.62 -18.86
CA ILE A 235 -11.93 -3.01 -19.03
C ILE A 235 -12.39 -2.71 -20.46
N HIS A 236 -11.99 -1.58 -21.01
CA HIS A 236 -12.33 -1.23 -22.37
C HIS A 236 -11.63 -2.12 -23.40
N VAL A 237 -10.34 -2.41 -23.18
CA VAL A 237 -9.51 -3.21 -24.09
C VAL A 237 -9.90 -4.68 -24.07
N LEU A 238 -10.04 -5.29 -22.89
CA LEU A 238 -10.31 -6.72 -22.77
C LEU A 238 -11.81 -7.05 -22.85
N LEU A 239 -12.66 -6.27 -22.18
CA LEU A 239 -14.09 -6.58 -22.08
C LEU A 239 -14.96 -5.87 -23.12
N ARG A 240 -14.39 -4.95 -23.90
CA ARG A 240 -15.09 -4.18 -24.95
C ARG A 240 -16.32 -3.42 -24.44
N ARG A 241 -16.32 -3.05 -23.17
CA ARG A 241 -17.36 -2.25 -22.51
C ARG A 241 -16.74 -1.18 -21.62
N LYS A 242 -17.58 -0.27 -21.13
CA LYS A 242 -17.17 0.67 -20.07
C LYS A 242 -17.04 -0.07 -18.73
N PRO A 243 -16.14 0.39 -17.84
CA PRO A 243 -16.08 -0.11 -16.48
C PRO A 243 -17.35 0.23 -15.69
N GLU A 244 -17.60 -0.54 -14.64
CA GLU A 244 -18.69 -0.29 -13.72
C GLU A 244 -18.41 0.97 -12.89
N THR A 245 -19.37 1.89 -12.83
CA THR A 245 -19.23 3.11 -12.03
C THR A 245 -19.47 2.83 -10.56
N LEU A 246 -18.87 3.63 -9.69
CA LEU A 246 -19.05 3.53 -8.25
C LEU A 246 -20.51 3.71 -7.86
N GLU A 247 -21.20 4.70 -8.42
CA GLU A 247 -22.61 4.95 -8.11
C GLU A 247 -23.50 3.76 -8.48
N LYS A 248 -23.29 3.15 -9.66
CA LYS A 248 -24.03 1.96 -10.08
C LYS A 248 -23.78 0.79 -9.13
N TYR A 249 -22.51 0.52 -8.81
CA TYR A 249 -22.16 -0.58 -7.91
C TYR A 249 -22.80 -0.40 -6.53
N LEU A 250 -22.81 0.82 -6.00
CA LEU A 250 -23.44 1.14 -4.71
C LEU A 250 -24.96 0.97 -4.75
N GLU A 251 -25.63 1.38 -5.83
CA GLU A 251 -27.08 1.22 -6.00
C GLU A 251 -27.48 -0.26 -6.07
N ASP A 252 -26.79 -1.05 -6.90
CA ASP A 252 -27.06 -2.48 -7.06
C ASP A 252 -26.84 -3.27 -5.75
N ASN A 253 -25.92 -2.79 -4.90
CA ASN A 253 -25.56 -3.42 -3.63
C ASN A 253 -26.10 -2.69 -2.40
N LYS A 254 -27.08 -1.78 -2.56
CA LYS A 254 -27.55 -0.93 -1.46
C LYS A 254 -28.12 -1.70 -0.27
N HIS A 255 -28.61 -2.92 -0.51
CA HIS A 255 -29.11 -3.84 0.50
C HIS A 255 -28.05 -4.26 1.54
N LEU A 256 -26.75 -4.05 1.25
CA LEU A 256 -25.65 -4.31 2.18
C LEU A 256 -25.46 -3.18 3.22
N PHE A 257 -26.01 -1.99 2.94
CA PHE A 257 -26.14 -0.93 3.94
C PHE A 257 -27.35 -1.24 4.83
N LYS A 258 -27.12 -1.97 5.93
CA LYS A 258 -28.13 -2.09 7.00
C LYS A 258 -28.32 -0.75 7.71
#